data_AF-A0A3P0X568-F1
#
_entry.id   AF-A0A3P0X568-F1
#
_cell.length_a   1.000
_cell.length_b   1.000
_cell.length_c   1.000
_cell.angle_alpha   90.00
_cell.angle_beta   90.00
_cell.angle_gamma   90.00
#
_symmetry.space_group_name_H-M   'P 1'
#
loop_
_entity.id
_entity.type
_entity.pdbx_description
1 polymer ?
#
loop_
_entity_poly.entity_id
_entity_poly.type
_entity_poly.pdbx_seq_one_letter_code
_entity_poly.pdbx_strand_id
1 'polypeptide(L)'
;MTQSAFPPVASCPGETLLMEAIAPLQTLLAQHPLYGSIRSLQKLQLFMESHVFAVWDFMSLLKSLQNSLTCVTVPWVPSADPASRRLINEIVLGEESDTYQGKAISHFELYLAAMESCGADTQPMRSALRALSNGQTVPAALAAAPLEARDFVASTFAVLTHGATHQVAAAFTFGREDLIPDMFSAFVRELDATLPGRIAPFRYYLERHIEMDGDEHGPMALQMIRQLCTTAWHWEEATEAALGALRARLFFWDGIHARIQAEEGSAAGSFPKQYKPGRG
;
A
#
# COMPACT_ATOMS: atom_id res chain seq x y z
N MET A 1 -22.51 -0.98 26.98
CA MET A 1 -22.87 0.14 26.08
C MET A 1 -22.00 1.33 26.47
N THR A 2 -20.77 1.36 25.97
CA THR A 2 -19.86 2.50 26.13
C THR A 2 -20.26 3.56 25.11
N GLN A 3 -20.83 4.66 25.58
CA GLN A 3 -21.08 5.83 24.74
C GLN A 3 -19.73 6.41 24.28
N SER A 4 -19.61 6.63 22.97
CA SER A 4 -18.50 7.35 22.37
C SER A 4 -18.32 8.72 23.06
N ALA A 5 -17.10 9.01 23.51
CA ALA A 5 -16.75 10.22 24.25
C ALA A 5 -16.56 11.46 23.35
N PHE A 6 -16.91 11.37 22.06
CA PHE A 6 -16.77 12.47 21.13
C PHE A 6 -18.14 13.05 20.76
N PRO A 7 -18.33 14.37 20.86
CA PRO A 7 -19.53 15.01 20.32
C PRO A 7 -19.60 14.72 18.81
N PRO A 8 -20.80 14.57 18.22
CA PRO A 8 -20.93 14.43 16.77
C PRO A 8 -20.34 15.69 16.12
N VAL A 9 -19.21 15.51 15.43
CA VAL A 9 -18.59 16.58 14.63
C VAL A 9 -19.59 16.93 13.52
N ALA A 10 -20.04 18.18 13.47
CA ALA A 10 -20.85 18.65 12.36
C ALA A 10 -20.09 18.38 11.06
N SER A 11 -20.71 17.70 10.09
CA SER A 11 -20.03 17.33 8.85
C SER A 11 -19.51 18.59 8.13
N CYS A 12 -18.22 18.62 7.83
CA CYS A 12 -17.64 19.70 7.04
C CYS A 12 -18.14 19.55 5.59
N PRO A 13 -18.73 20.58 4.95
CA PRO A 13 -19.23 20.45 3.58
C PRO A 13 -18.17 19.96 2.59
N GLY A 14 -16.91 20.42 2.73
CA GLY A 14 -15.80 20.00 1.88
C GLY A 14 -15.44 18.52 2.07
N GLU A 15 -15.52 18.02 3.30
CA GLU A 15 -15.32 16.59 3.59
C GLU A 15 -16.41 15.74 2.96
N THR A 16 -17.69 16.12 3.12
CA THR A 16 -18.81 15.40 2.51
C THR A 16 -18.64 15.31 0.99
N LEU A 17 -18.29 16.42 0.33
CA LEU A 17 -18.06 16.46 -1.11
C LEU A 17 -16.87 15.58 -1.53
N LEU A 18 -15.78 15.59 -0.76
CA LEU A 18 -14.63 14.71 -1.01
C LEU A 18 -15.06 13.25 -0.92
N MET A 19 -15.75 12.86 0.16
CA MET A 19 -16.20 11.48 0.38
C MET A 19 -17.15 11.01 -0.73
N GLU A 20 -18.09 11.87 -1.16
CA GLU A 20 -18.98 11.58 -2.28
C GLU A 20 -18.21 11.41 -3.60
N ALA A 21 -17.18 12.23 -3.83
CA ALA A 21 -16.38 12.18 -5.06
C ALA A 21 -15.56 10.89 -5.17
N ILE A 22 -14.99 10.40 -4.06
CA ILE A 22 -14.11 9.22 -4.06
C ILE A 22 -14.88 7.88 -4.02
N ALA A 23 -16.11 7.87 -3.50
CA ALA A 23 -16.90 6.65 -3.28
C ALA A 23 -17.03 5.73 -4.50
N PRO A 24 -17.19 6.23 -5.75
CA PRO A 24 -17.24 5.36 -6.93
C PRO A 24 -15.92 4.59 -7.15
N LEU A 25 -14.76 5.22 -6.96
CA LEU A 25 -13.46 4.57 -7.13
C LEU A 25 -13.17 3.58 -6.00
N GLN A 26 -13.55 3.92 -4.76
CA GLN A 26 -13.47 2.99 -3.64
C GLN A 26 -14.34 1.74 -3.88
N THR A 27 -15.52 1.90 -4.46
CA THR A 27 -16.39 0.77 -4.84
C THR A 27 -15.73 -0.12 -5.90
N LEU A 28 -15.10 0.47 -6.92
CA LEU A 28 -14.36 -0.28 -7.94
C LEU A 28 -13.19 -1.07 -7.35
N LEU A 29 -12.42 -0.46 -6.45
CA LEU A 29 -11.32 -1.15 -5.74
C LEU A 29 -11.87 -2.30 -4.89
N ALA A 30 -12.91 -2.06 -4.09
CA ALA A 30 -13.51 -3.10 -3.24
C ALA A 30 -14.03 -4.31 -4.02
N GLN A 31 -14.46 -4.10 -5.28
CA GLN A 31 -14.99 -5.14 -6.17
C GLN A 31 -13.94 -5.71 -7.14
N HIS A 32 -12.69 -5.24 -7.06
CA HIS A 32 -11.67 -5.59 -8.03
C HIS A 32 -11.28 -7.08 -7.97
N PRO A 33 -11.09 -7.77 -9.12
CA PRO A 33 -10.88 -9.23 -9.15
C PRO A 33 -9.48 -9.69 -8.68
N LEU A 34 -8.53 -8.77 -8.48
CA LEU A 34 -7.13 -9.07 -8.18
C LEU A 34 -6.97 -10.11 -7.08
N TYR A 35 -7.48 -9.84 -5.87
CA TYR A 35 -7.35 -10.76 -4.74
C TYR A 35 -8.00 -12.13 -5.02
N GLY A 36 -9.16 -12.13 -5.68
CA GLY A 36 -9.86 -13.36 -6.06
C GLY A 36 -9.09 -14.23 -7.07
N SER A 37 -8.17 -13.63 -7.84
CA SER A 37 -7.34 -14.33 -8.83
C SER A 37 -6.12 -15.02 -8.24
N ILE A 38 -5.67 -14.61 -7.04
CA ILE A 38 -4.49 -15.16 -6.36
C ILE A 38 -4.89 -16.48 -5.68
N ARG A 39 -4.69 -17.59 -6.40
CA ARG A 39 -5.11 -18.95 -5.98
C ARG A 39 -3.97 -19.96 -5.93
N SER A 40 -2.74 -19.51 -6.08
CA SER A 40 -1.54 -20.35 -6.00
C SER A 40 -0.36 -19.57 -5.44
N LEU A 41 0.67 -20.30 -5.00
CA LEU A 41 1.91 -19.70 -4.53
C LEU A 41 2.58 -18.84 -5.62
N GLN A 42 2.59 -19.31 -6.87
CA GLN A 42 3.20 -18.60 -7.99
C GLN A 42 2.51 -17.26 -8.25
N LYS A 43 1.18 -17.24 -8.20
CA LYS A 43 0.41 -15.99 -8.35
C LYS A 43 0.63 -15.06 -7.17
N LEU A 44 0.79 -15.59 -5.95
CA LEU A 44 1.16 -14.78 -4.79
C LEU A 44 2.54 -14.15 -4.98
N GLN A 45 3.51 -14.91 -5.48
CA GLN A 45 4.86 -14.39 -5.77
C GLN A 45 4.80 -13.23 -6.79
N LEU A 46 4.07 -13.41 -7.90
CA LEU A 46 3.86 -12.36 -8.90
C LEU A 46 3.19 -11.10 -8.33
N PHE A 47 2.18 -11.28 -7.46
CA PHE A 47 1.57 -10.17 -6.72
C PHE A 47 2.61 -9.43 -5.88
N MET A 48 3.41 -10.16 -5.08
CA MET A 48 4.38 -9.55 -4.18
C MET A 48 5.50 -8.83 -4.92
N GLU A 49 5.98 -9.36 -6.05
CA GLU A 49 7.02 -8.76 -6.90
C GLU A 49 6.63 -7.39 -7.45
N SER A 50 5.34 -7.16 -7.71
CA SER A 50 4.84 -5.84 -8.11
C SER A 50 4.46 -4.99 -6.89
N HIS A 51 3.79 -5.59 -5.90
CA HIS A 51 3.25 -4.90 -4.73
C HIS A 51 4.33 -4.33 -3.80
N VAL A 52 5.52 -4.94 -3.72
CA VAL A 52 6.63 -4.47 -2.87
C VAL A 52 7.00 -3.00 -3.11
N PHE A 53 6.84 -2.50 -4.33
CA PHE A 53 7.11 -1.10 -4.67
C PHE A 53 6.07 -0.13 -4.08
N ALA A 54 4.82 -0.56 -3.96
CA ALA A 54 3.78 0.20 -3.27
C ALA A 54 3.99 0.21 -1.75
N VAL A 55 4.44 -0.91 -1.17
CA VAL A 55 4.84 -0.98 0.26
C VAL A 55 5.98 0.01 0.53
N TRP A 56 6.95 0.09 -0.38
CA TRP A 56 8.05 1.04 -0.25
C TRP A 56 7.64 2.51 -0.46
N ASP A 57 6.81 2.81 -1.46
CA ASP A 57 6.44 4.20 -1.76
C ASP A 57 5.53 4.82 -0.70
N PHE A 58 4.76 3.98 0.01
CA PHE A 58 3.99 4.38 1.18
C PHE A 58 4.87 5.05 2.23
N MET A 59 6.06 4.49 2.49
CA MET A 59 7.03 5.11 3.41
C MET A 59 7.43 6.51 2.97
N SER A 60 7.49 6.79 1.65
CA SER A 60 7.82 8.12 1.15
C SER A 60 6.71 9.14 1.42
N LEU A 61 5.43 8.74 1.30
CA LEU A 61 4.29 9.56 1.74
C LEU A 61 4.35 9.81 3.25
N LEU A 62 4.55 8.75 4.05
CA LEU A 62 4.65 8.84 5.50
C LEU A 62 5.78 9.77 5.94
N LYS A 63 6.97 9.70 5.31
CA LYS A 63 8.09 10.59 5.62
C LYS A 63 7.82 12.05 5.24
N SER A 64 7.13 12.29 4.13
CA SER A 64 6.70 13.65 3.76
C SER A 64 5.76 14.26 4.80
N LEU A 65 4.79 13.47 5.27
CA LEU A 65 3.89 13.88 6.35
C LEU A 65 4.62 14.04 7.69
N GLN A 66 5.55 13.15 8.03
CA GLN A 66 6.37 13.29 9.24
C GLN A 66 7.17 14.58 9.22
N ASN A 67 7.79 14.91 8.09
CA ASN A 67 8.54 16.16 7.93
C ASN A 67 7.63 17.40 8.04
N SER A 68 6.39 17.32 7.57
CA SER A 68 5.45 18.45 7.51
C SER A 68 4.66 18.66 8.81
N LEU A 69 4.30 17.57 9.50
CA LEU A 69 3.33 17.55 10.61
C LEU A 69 3.99 17.27 11.97
N THR A 70 5.27 16.91 11.99
CA THR A 70 6.05 16.68 13.21
C THR A 70 7.30 17.57 13.23
N CYS A 71 8.36 17.15 13.94
CA CYS A 71 9.66 17.78 13.88
C CYS A 71 10.74 16.69 13.90
N VAL A 72 11.52 16.62 12.83
CA VAL A 72 12.64 15.67 12.67
C VAL A 72 13.99 16.38 12.52
N THR A 73 14.02 17.70 12.76
CA THR A 73 15.19 18.56 12.63
C THR A 73 15.61 19.11 14.00
N VAL A 74 16.82 19.68 14.06
CA VAL A 74 17.36 20.33 15.26
C VAL A 74 17.55 21.84 15.02
N PRO A 75 17.23 22.72 16.01
CA PRO A 75 16.63 22.41 17.31
C PRO A 75 15.16 21.97 17.21
N TRP A 76 14.72 21.12 18.14
CA TRP A 76 13.34 20.64 18.18
C TRP A 76 12.36 21.75 18.56
N VAL A 77 11.27 21.87 17.81
CA VAL A 77 10.14 22.75 18.08
C VAL A 77 8.85 21.97 17.84
N PRO A 78 7.84 22.05 18.72
CA PRO A 78 6.59 21.33 18.52
C PRO A 78 5.81 21.89 17.31
N SER A 79 5.29 21.00 16.46
CA SER A 79 4.33 21.35 15.41
C SER A 79 2.98 21.81 16.02
N ALA A 80 2.21 22.56 15.23
CA ALA A 80 1.01 23.27 15.69
C ALA A 80 -0.13 22.33 16.13
N ASP A 81 -0.28 21.17 15.47
CA ASP A 81 -1.36 20.25 15.76
C ASP A 81 -0.85 18.97 16.47
N PRO A 82 -1.15 18.81 17.77
CA PRO A 82 -0.73 17.63 18.52
C PRO A 82 -1.41 16.34 18.04
N ALA A 83 -2.61 16.41 17.46
CA ALA A 83 -3.36 15.22 17.04
C ALA A 83 -2.72 14.58 15.80
N SER A 84 -2.49 15.35 14.73
CA SER A 84 -1.77 14.87 13.55
C SER A 84 -0.34 14.46 13.89
N ARG A 85 0.33 15.19 14.79
CA ARG A 85 1.67 14.78 15.25
C ARG A 85 1.67 13.43 15.94
N ARG A 86 0.66 13.14 16.76
CA ARG A 86 0.50 11.85 17.43
C ARG A 86 0.25 10.75 16.39
N LEU A 87 -0.75 10.94 15.52
CA LEU A 87 -1.10 10.03 14.44
C LEU A 87 0.13 9.63 13.63
N ILE A 88 0.85 10.62 13.08
CA ILE A 88 1.99 10.34 12.20
C ILE A 88 3.11 9.62 12.93
N ASN A 89 3.39 9.96 14.20
CA ASN A 89 4.41 9.24 14.96
C ASN A 89 3.99 7.81 15.34
N GLU A 90 2.70 7.54 15.56
CA GLU A 90 2.18 6.18 15.80
C GLU A 90 2.28 5.32 14.54
N ILE A 91 1.89 5.87 13.38
CA ILE A 91 2.07 5.18 12.10
C ILE A 91 3.56 4.95 11.84
N VAL A 92 4.44 5.93 12.08
CA VAL A 92 5.90 5.72 11.95
C VAL A 92 6.40 4.61 12.87
N LEU A 93 5.92 4.53 14.11
CA LEU A 93 6.30 3.46 15.03
C LEU A 93 5.93 2.09 14.46
N GLY A 94 4.71 1.92 13.94
CA GLY A 94 4.22 0.66 13.37
C GLY A 94 4.80 0.32 11.99
N GLU A 95 5.22 1.32 11.21
CA GLU A 95 5.63 1.09 9.82
C GLU A 95 7.15 1.05 9.66
N GLU A 96 7.89 1.88 10.39
CA GLU A 96 9.36 1.95 10.30
C GLU A 96 10.07 1.09 11.33
N SER A 97 9.44 0.82 12.47
CA SER A 97 10.13 0.27 13.65
C SER A 97 9.28 -0.66 14.51
N ASP A 98 8.40 -1.45 13.88
CA ASP A 98 7.62 -2.47 14.56
C ASP A 98 8.52 -3.59 15.11
N THR A 99 7.92 -4.63 15.67
CA THR A 99 8.61 -5.81 16.18
C THR A 99 8.08 -7.07 15.54
N TYR A 100 8.98 -7.95 15.11
CA TYR A 100 8.66 -9.31 14.68
C TYR A 100 9.55 -10.30 15.40
N GLN A 101 8.95 -11.30 16.05
CA GLN A 101 9.66 -12.29 16.86
C GLN A 101 10.63 -11.66 17.90
N GLY A 102 10.22 -10.54 18.51
CA GLY A 102 11.00 -9.83 19.52
C GLY A 102 12.18 -9.00 18.97
N LYS A 103 12.28 -8.79 17.66
CA LYS A 103 13.30 -7.95 17.03
C LYS A 103 12.64 -6.78 16.29
N ALA A 104 13.28 -5.62 16.34
CA ALA A 104 12.84 -4.45 15.58
C ALA A 104 12.93 -4.72 14.07
N ILE A 105 11.90 -4.32 13.33
CA ILE A 105 11.80 -4.47 11.87
C ILE A 105 10.83 -3.42 11.32
N SER A 106 11.10 -2.86 10.14
CA SER A 106 10.08 -2.10 9.42
C SER A 106 9.09 -3.04 8.73
N HIS A 107 7.88 -2.55 8.47
CA HIS A 107 6.86 -3.29 7.75
C HIS A 107 7.29 -3.65 6.33
N PHE A 108 8.04 -2.75 5.69
CA PHE A 108 8.69 -3.01 4.40
C PHE A 108 9.73 -4.15 4.47
N GLU A 109 10.59 -4.17 5.49
CA GLU A 109 11.56 -5.26 5.68
C GLU A 109 10.86 -6.59 5.99
N LEU A 110 9.78 -6.56 6.75
CA LEU A 110 8.94 -7.73 6.99
C LEU A 110 8.33 -8.26 5.68
N TYR A 111 7.86 -7.38 4.79
CA TYR A 111 7.36 -7.77 3.47
C TYR A 111 8.46 -8.42 2.61
N LEU A 112 9.67 -7.86 2.58
CA LEU A 112 10.80 -8.48 1.88
C LEU A 112 11.18 -9.84 2.46
N ALA A 113 11.16 -10.00 3.79
CA ALA A 113 11.39 -11.29 4.42
C ALA A 113 10.31 -12.32 4.05
N ALA A 114 9.06 -11.87 3.93
CA ALA A 114 7.94 -12.69 3.46
C ALA A 114 8.09 -13.10 1.98
N MET A 115 8.57 -12.19 1.12
CA MET A 115 8.91 -12.52 -0.27
C MET A 115 9.97 -13.61 -0.32
N GLU A 116 11.03 -13.48 0.47
CA GLU A 116 12.11 -14.47 0.51
C GLU A 116 11.65 -15.83 1.04
N SER A 117 10.81 -15.86 2.08
CA SER A 117 10.30 -17.11 2.63
C SER A 117 9.38 -17.85 1.66
N CYS A 118 8.61 -17.12 0.86
CA CYS A 118 7.72 -17.70 -0.14
C CYS A 118 8.41 -17.95 -1.49
N GLY A 119 9.58 -17.36 -1.73
CA GLY A 119 10.39 -17.53 -2.94
C GLY A 119 10.05 -16.56 -4.08
N ALA A 120 9.46 -15.40 -3.77
CA ALA A 120 9.26 -14.31 -4.73
C ALA A 120 10.59 -13.59 -5.01
N ASP A 121 10.75 -13.04 -6.22
CA ASP A 121 11.99 -12.34 -6.58
C ASP A 121 12.09 -10.96 -5.91
N THR A 122 13.07 -10.79 -5.01
CA THR A 122 13.35 -9.51 -4.35
C THR A 122 14.45 -8.69 -5.03
N GLN A 123 15.15 -9.24 -6.02
CA GLN A 123 16.31 -8.59 -6.64
C GLN A 123 15.98 -7.24 -7.30
N PRO A 124 14.84 -7.06 -8.00
CA PRO A 124 14.48 -5.76 -8.56
C PRO A 124 14.38 -4.67 -7.48
N MET A 125 13.66 -4.95 -6.39
CA MET A 125 13.50 -3.99 -5.29
C MET A 125 14.82 -3.73 -4.55
N ARG A 126 15.59 -4.78 -4.25
CA ARG A 126 16.91 -4.64 -3.59
C ARG A 126 17.89 -3.83 -4.45
N SER A 127 17.83 -3.99 -5.77
CA SER A 127 18.63 -3.21 -6.72
C SER A 127 18.20 -1.75 -6.76
N ALA A 128 16.88 -1.49 -6.75
CA ALA A 128 16.35 -0.13 -6.66
C ALA A 128 16.83 0.60 -5.40
N LEU A 129 16.78 -0.04 -4.23
CA LEU A 129 17.28 0.57 -2.97
C LEU A 129 18.78 0.87 -3.03
N ARG A 130 19.58 -0.03 -3.62
CA ARG A 130 21.02 0.23 -3.85
C ARG A 130 21.24 1.40 -4.79
N ALA A 131 20.46 1.51 -5.87
CA ALA A 131 20.54 2.63 -6.79
C ALA A 131 20.18 3.96 -6.11
N LEU A 132 19.10 3.99 -5.33
CA LEU A 132 18.65 5.16 -4.58
C LEU A 132 19.68 5.60 -3.53
N SER A 133 20.23 4.66 -2.76
CA SER A 133 21.28 4.95 -1.77
C SER A 133 22.58 5.47 -2.41
N ASN A 134 22.83 5.13 -3.67
CA ASN A 134 23.92 5.69 -4.48
C ASN A 134 23.56 7.01 -5.18
N GLY A 135 22.40 7.61 -4.87
CA GLY A 135 21.99 8.92 -5.37
C GLY A 135 21.33 8.93 -6.74
N GLN A 136 20.90 7.77 -7.27
CA GLN A 136 20.08 7.77 -8.50
C GLN A 136 18.68 8.33 -8.25
N THR A 137 18.09 8.90 -9.29
CA THR A 137 16.68 9.35 -9.25
C THR A 137 15.75 8.14 -9.18
N VAL A 138 14.53 8.34 -8.65
CA VAL A 138 13.51 7.29 -8.54
C VAL A 138 13.20 6.63 -9.90
N PRO A 139 12.97 7.39 -11.01
CA PRO A 139 12.74 6.76 -12.31
C PRO A 139 13.92 5.90 -12.80
N ALA A 140 15.16 6.32 -12.54
CA ALA A 140 16.35 5.55 -12.93
C ALA A 140 16.49 4.27 -12.09
N ALA A 141 16.30 4.38 -10.77
CA ALA A 141 16.39 3.25 -9.85
C ALA A 141 15.33 2.17 -10.11
N LEU A 142 14.16 2.56 -10.62
CA LEU A 142 13.03 1.67 -10.91
C LEU A 142 12.94 1.19 -12.36
N ALA A 143 13.98 1.41 -13.18
CA ALA A 143 13.94 1.04 -14.60
C ALA A 143 13.62 -0.44 -14.85
N ALA A 144 14.00 -1.33 -13.93
CA ALA A 144 13.77 -2.78 -13.99
C ALA A 144 12.51 -3.26 -13.22
N ALA A 145 11.78 -2.36 -12.56
CA ALA A 145 10.54 -2.73 -11.86
C ALA A 145 9.41 -3.04 -12.87
N PRO A 146 8.39 -3.82 -12.47
CA PRO A 146 7.18 -4.03 -13.27
C PRO A 146 6.55 -2.69 -13.69
N LEU A 147 6.00 -2.63 -14.90
CA LEU A 147 5.50 -1.37 -15.47
C LEU A 147 4.43 -0.72 -14.57
N GLU A 148 3.50 -1.53 -14.10
CA GLU A 148 2.43 -1.11 -13.21
C GLU A 148 2.97 -0.51 -11.90
N ALA A 149 4.07 -1.07 -11.37
CA ALA A 149 4.72 -0.57 -10.18
C ALA A 149 5.43 0.77 -10.45
N ARG A 150 6.10 0.90 -11.60
CA ARG A 150 6.78 2.14 -12.01
C ARG A 150 5.80 3.29 -12.14
N ASP A 151 4.67 3.06 -12.81
CA ASP A 151 3.65 4.08 -13.04
C ASP A 151 2.97 4.47 -11.73
N PHE A 152 2.67 3.50 -10.86
CA PHE A 152 2.13 3.76 -9.53
C PHE A 152 3.07 4.62 -8.69
N VAL A 153 4.34 4.23 -8.57
CA VAL A 153 5.34 5.01 -7.83
C VAL A 153 5.52 6.41 -8.44
N ALA A 154 5.55 6.52 -9.77
CA ALA A 154 5.67 7.82 -10.43
C ALA A 154 4.52 8.76 -10.06
N SER A 155 3.29 8.24 -9.95
CA SER A 155 2.13 9.02 -9.50
C SER A 155 2.30 9.52 -8.05
N THR A 156 2.82 8.67 -7.16
CA THR A 156 3.11 9.01 -5.76
C THR A 156 4.15 10.12 -5.68
N PHE A 157 5.26 9.98 -6.42
CA PHE A 157 6.32 10.96 -6.42
C PHE A 157 5.94 12.28 -7.11
N ALA A 158 4.98 12.27 -8.03
CA ALA A 158 4.40 13.50 -8.57
C ALA A 158 3.67 14.31 -7.48
N VAL A 159 2.87 13.64 -6.63
CA VAL A 159 2.21 14.29 -5.48
C VAL A 159 3.25 14.75 -4.45
N LEU A 160 4.28 13.95 -4.17
CA LEU A 160 5.35 14.34 -3.24
C LEU A 160 6.16 15.57 -3.71
N THR A 161 6.36 15.71 -5.03
CA THR A 161 7.20 16.78 -5.60
C THR A 161 6.43 18.08 -5.77
N HIS A 162 5.14 17.99 -6.11
CA HIS A 162 4.35 19.15 -6.52
C HIS A 162 3.18 19.48 -5.60
N GLY A 163 2.77 18.55 -4.73
CA GLY A 163 1.62 18.69 -3.86
C GLY A 163 1.93 19.44 -2.58
N ALA A 164 0.95 20.19 -2.09
CA ALA A 164 0.94 20.73 -0.74
C ALA A 164 0.64 19.64 0.31
N THR A 165 0.83 19.95 1.60
CA THR A 165 0.67 18.99 2.69
C THR A 165 -0.74 18.36 2.74
N HIS A 166 -1.81 19.11 2.48
CA HIS A 166 -3.17 18.55 2.42
C HIS A 166 -3.39 17.59 1.25
N GLN A 167 -2.71 17.82 0.11
CA GLN A 167 -2.75 16.91 -1.03
C GLN A 167 -2.01 15.60 -0.75
N VAL A 168 -0.82 15.68 -0.16
CA VAL A 168 -0.06 14.50 0.28
C VAL A 168 -0.85 13.73 1.33
N ALA A 169 -1.47 14.43 2.28
CA ALA A 169 -2.32 13.81 3.31
C ALA A 169 -3.52 13.10 2.68
N ALA A 170 -4.20 13.71 1.72
CA ALA A 170 -5.34 13.09 1.04
C ALA A 170 -4.92 11.85 0.22
N ALA A 171 -3.81 11.93 -0.51
CA ALA A 171 -3.25 10.79 -1.24
C ALA A 171 -2.84 9.65 -0.29
N PHE A 172 -2.27 9.97 0.87
CA PHE A 172 -1.92 9.01 1.91
C PHE A 172 -3.16 8.36 2.52
N THR A 173 -4.15 9.15 2.94
CA THR A 173 -5.35 8.65 3.63
C THR A 173 -6.23 7.80 2.71
N PHE A 174 -6.53 8.26 1.50
CA PHE A 174 -7.52 7.61 0.64
C PHE A 174 -6.89 6.71 -0.43
N GLY A 175 -5.65 6.97 -0.84
CA GLY A 175 -4.98 6.21 -1.89
C GLY A 175 -4.24 4.97 -1.42
N ARG A 176 -4.16 4.74 -0.11
CA ARG A 176 -3.40 3.66 0.53
C ARG A 176 -4.21 2.87 1.57
N GLU A 177 -5.50 3.17 1.70
CA GLU A 177 -6.44 2.35 2.45
C GLU A 177 -6.65 1.04 1.68
N ASP A 178 -5.84 0.02 1.99
CA ASP A 178 -6.03 -1.33 1.45
C ASP A 178 -6.96 -2.11 2.36
N LEU A 179 -8.23 -2.20 1.96
CA LEU A 179 -9.13 -3.20 2.52
C LEU A 179 -8.67 -4.57 2.02
N ILE A 180 -7.93 -5.31 2.86
CA ILE A 180 -7.58 -6.71 2.60
C ILE A 180 -8.87 -7.55 2.78
N PRO A 181 -9.42 -8.14 1.72
CA PRO A 181 -10.68 -8.88 1.84
C PRO A 181 -10.50 -10.16 2.66
N ASP A 182 -11.51 -10.52 3.45
CA ASP A 182 -11.51 -11.74 4.28
C ASP A 182 -11.13 -13.01 3.50
N MET A 183 -11.55 -13.10 2.24
CA MET A 183 -11.24 -14.24 1.38
C MET A 183 -9.74 -14.38 1.08
N PHE A 184 -9.02 -13.26 0.97
CA PHE A 184 -7.58 -13.27 0.73
C PHE A 184 -6.84 -13.70 1.99
N SER A 185 -7.24 -13.15 3.15
CA SER A 185 -6.74 -13.57 4.46
C SER A 185 -7.00 -15.06 4.72
N ALA A 186 -8.17 -15.58 4.31
CA ALA A 186 -8.48 -17.01 4.37
C ALA A 186 -7.57 -17.86 3.47
N PHE A 187 -7.38 -17.46 2.21
CA PHE A 187 -6.45 -18.14 1.29
C PHE A 187 -5.01 -18.18 1.84
N VAL A 188 -4.52 -17.08 2.42
CA VAL A 188 -3.16 -17.04 2.99
C VAL A 188 -3.03 -17.97 4.20
N ARG A 189 -4.07 -18.05 5.06
CA ARG A 189 -4.09 -19.01 6.18
C ARG A 189 -4.09 -20.47 5.68
N GLU A 190 -4.84 -20.77 4.62
CA GLU A 190 -4.84 -22.10 4.00
C GLU A 190 -3.47 -22.44 3.38
N LEU A 191 -2.85 -21.47 2.69
CA LEU A 191 -1.52 -21.65 2.11
C LEU A 191 -0.45 -21.86 3.18
N ASP A 192 -0.53 -21.16 4.31
CA ASP A 192 0.37 -21.35 5.45
C ASP A 192 0.19 -22.73 6.12
N ALA A 193 -1.05 -23.24 6.19
CA ALA A 193 -1.31 -24.58 6.69
C ALA A 193 -0.71 -25.69 5.80
N THR A 194 -0.62 -25.46 4.49
CA THR A 194 -0.06 -26.42 3.52
C THR A 194 1.44 -26.27 3.30
N LEU A 195 1.99 -25.07 3.53
CA LEU A 195 3.41 -24.72 3.35
C LEU A 195 3.96 -24.00 4.60
N PRO A 196 3.94 -24.65 5.78
CA PRO A 196 4.30 -24.00 7.03
C PRO A 196 5.73 -23.46 7.01
N GLY A 197 5.92 -22.25 7.51
CA GLY A 197 7.21 -21.55 7.55
C GLY A 197 7.55 -20.77 6.27
N ARG A 198 6.94 -21.08 5.12
CA ARG A 198 7.11 -20.29 3.88
C ARG A 198 6.19 -19.07 3.83
N ILE A 199 5.02 -19.16 4.47
CA ILE A 199 3.97 -18.12 4.42
C ILE A 199 3.81 -17.41 5.76
N ALA A 200 4.27 -18.00 6.88
CA ALA A 200 4.13 -17.43 8.21
C ALA A 200 4.54 -15.94 8.33
N PRO A 201 5.64 -15.44 7.73
CA PRO A 201 5.94 -14.01 7.76
C PRO A 201 4.92 -13.17 7.01
N PHE A 202 4.41 -13.65 5.87
CA PHE A 202 3.36 -12.97 5.11
C PHE A 202 2.02 -12.96 5.85
N ARG A 203 1.66 -14.07 6.49
CA ARG A 203 0.47 -14.13 7.34
C ARG A 203 0.57 -13.10 8.47
N TYR A 204 1.71 -13.05 9.16
CA TYR A 204 1.96 -12.05 10.19
C TYR A 204 1.88 -10.62 9.65
N TYR A 205 2.47 -10.35 8.48
CA TYR A 205 2.35 -9.06 7.79
C TYR A 205 0.88 -8.65 7.59
N LEU A 206 0.01 -9.56 7.11
CA LEU A 206 -1.42 -9.26 6.92
C LEU A 206 -2.18 -9.08 8.24
N GLU A 207 -1.90 -9.92 9.25
CA GLU A 207 -2.46 -9.78 10.60
C GLU A 207 -2.14 -8.39 11.18
N ARG A 208 -0.91 -7.90 10.96
CA ARG A 208 -0.51 -6.56 11.39
C ARG A 208 -1.23 -5.43 10.65
N HIS A 209 -1.63 -5.57 9.38
CA HIS A 209 -2.47 -4.54 8.74
C HIS A 209 -3.83 -4.44 9.43
N ILE A 210 -4.45 -5.58 9.74
CA ILE A 210 -5.75 -5.60 10.41
C ILE A 210 -5.65 -4.99 11.82
N GLU A 211 -4.56 -5.24 12.54
CA GLU A 211 -4.34 -4.69 13.87
C GLU A 211 -3.92 -3.21 13.86
N MET A 212 -3.05 -2.80 12.93
CA MET A 212 -2.55 -1.43 12.82
C MET A 212 -3.55 -0.48 12.16
N ASP A 213 -4.37 -0.96 11.23
CA ASP A 213 -5.48 -0.20 10.63
C ASP A 213 -6.72 -0.15 11.55
N GLY A 214 -6.55 -0.46 12.84
CA GLY A 214 -7.61 -0.49 13.83
C GLY A 214 -8.44 0.80 13.90
N ASP A 215 -9.61 0.70 14.55
CA ASP A 215 -10.69 1.70 14.60
C ASP A 215 -10.30 3.16 14.92
N GLU A 216 -9.07 3.42 15.38
CA GLU A 216 -8.59 4.75 15.78
C GLU A 216 -7.91 5.54 14.64
N HIS A 217 -7.16 4.89 13.74
CA HIS A 217 -6.39 5.60 12.71
C HIS A 217 -7.26 6.24 11.62
N GLY A 218 -8.36 5.60 11.24
CA GLY A 218 -9.32 6.15 10.27
C GLY A 218 -9.91 7.51 10.71
N PRO A 219 -10.55 7.60 11.89
CA PRO A 219 -11.05 8.86 12.44
C PRO A 219 -9.96 9.93 12.59
N MET A 220 -8.75 9.55 13.03
CA MET A 220 -7.63 10.48 13.18
C MET A 220 -7.12 10.99 11.83
N ALA A 221 -7.10 10.16 10.79
CA ALA A 221 -6.72 10.56 9.44
C ALA A 221 -7.72 11.57 8.86
N LEU A 222 -9.02 11.35 9.04
CA LEU A 222 -10.04 12.33 8.63
C LEU A 222 -9.92 13.64 9.42
N GLN A 223 -9.61 13.58 10.72
CA GLN A 223 -9.34 14.76 11.52
C GLN A 223 -8.13 15.55 11.00
N MET A 224 -7.04 14.86 10.65
CA MET A 224 -5.86 15.48 10.03
C MET A 224 -6.24 16.20 8.72
N ILE A 225 -7.05 15.58 7.86
CA ILE A 225 -7.53 16.23 6.63
C ILE A 225 -8.34 17.50 6.96
N ARG A 226 -9.29 17.43 7.90
CA ARG A 226 -10.08 18.61 8.32
C ARG A 226 -9.21 19.75 8.84
N GLN A 227 -8.13 19.44 9.55
CA GLN A 227 -7.20 20.44 10.09
C GLN A 227 -6.33 21.07 9.00
N LEU A 228 -5.95 20.32 7.98
CA LEU A 228 -5.16 20.83 6.86
C LEU A 228 -6.03 21.60 5.86
N CYS A 229 -7.27 21.15 5.63
CA CYS A 229 -8.20 21.74 4.68
C CYS A 229 -9.03 22.89 5.30
N THR A 230 -8.39 24.04 5.47
CA THR A 230 -9.01 25.25 6.06
C THR A 230 -9.79 26.15 5.09
N THR A 231 -9.70 25.90 3.77
CA THR A 231 -10.39 26.69 2.72
C THR A 231 -11.07 25.78 1.71
N ALA A 232 -12.02 26.30 0.93
CA ALA A 232 -12.65 25.56 -0.17
C ALA A 232 -11.60 25.05 -1.19
N TRP A 233 -10.59 25.86 -1.49
CA TRP A 233 -9.49 25.49 -2.38
C TRP A 233 -8.67 24.31 -1.84
N HIS A 234 -8.37 24.27 -0.53
CA HIS A 234 -7.69 23.11 0.05
C HIS A 234 -8.52 21.83 -0.08
N TRP A 235 -9.84 21.91 0.10
CA TRP A 235 -10.73 20.76 -0.10
C TRP A 235 -10.77 20.29 -1.56
N GLU A 236 -10.81 21.21 -2.52
CA GLU A 236 -10.75 20.89 -3.95
C GLU A 236 -9.43 20.19 -4.30
N GLU A 237 -8.28 20.74 -3.88
CA GLU A 237 -6.96 20.15 -4.13
C GLU A 237 -6.78 18.78 -3.45
N ALA A 238 -7.27 18.64 -2.21
CA ALA A 238 -7.27 17.36 -1.50
C ALA A 238 -8.13 16.31 -2.22
N THR A 239 -9.30 16.72 -2.72
CA THR A 239 -10.20 15.85 -3.49
C THR A 239 -9.53 15.36 -4.77
N GLU A 240 -8.90 16.26 -5.54
CA GLU A 240 -8.17 15.87 -6.76
C GLU A 240 -6.97 14.95 -6.46
N ALA A 241 -6.24 15.19 -5.37
CA ALA A 241 -5.14 14.32 -4.95
C ALA A 241 -5.65 12.91 -4.55
N ALA A 242 -6.77 12.83 -3.81
CA ALA A 242 -7.39 11.56 -3.45
C ALA A 242 -7.89 10.78 -4.68
N LEU A 243 -8.58 11.46 -5.60
CA LEU A 243 -9.05 10.87 -6.85
C LEU A 243 -7.87 10.37 -7.71
N GLY A 244 -6.80 11.16 -7.80
CA GLY A 244 -5.57 10.78 -8.50
C GLY A 244 -4.94 9.51 -7.91
N ALA A 245 -4.82 9.45 -6.58
CA ALA A 245 -4.23 8.31 -5.90
C ALA A 245 -5.07 7.03 -6.05
N LEU A 246 -6.41 7.14 -5.96
CA LEU A 246 -7.33 6.02 -6.17
C LEU A 246 -7.32 5.51 -7.62
N ARG A 247 -7.28 6.41 -8.61
CA ARG A 247 -7.13 6.02 -10.03
C ARG A 247 -5.81 5.31 -10.27
N ALA A 248 -4.71 5.83 -9.73
CA ALA A 248 -3.40 5.18 -9.81
C ALA A 248 -3.42 3.78 -9.18
N ARG A 249 -4.10 3.61 -8.05
CA ARG A 249 -4.28 2.30 -7.39
C ARG A 249 -5.05 1.32 -8.27
N LEU A 250 -6.14 1.75 -8.91
CA LEU A 250 -6.89 0.93 -9.86
C LEU A 250 -6.00 0.47 -11.03
N PHE A 251 -5.28 1.40 -11.67
CA PHE A 251 -4.37 1.04 -12.77
C PHE A 251 -3.25 0.09 -12.33
N PHE A 252 -2.74 0.29 -11.11
CA PHE A 252 -1.75 -0.62 -10.54
C PHE A 252 -2.33 -2.03 -10.37
N TRP A 253 -3.53 -2.14 -9.80
CA TRP A 253 -4.20 -3.42 -9.60
C TRP A 253 -4.59 -4.10 -10.90
N ASP A 254 -5.04 -3.35 -11.91
CA ASP A 254 -5.29 -3.86 -13.27
C ASP A 254 -4.00 -4.47 -13.85
N GLY A 255 -2.87 -3.79 -13.69
CA GLY A 255 -1.56 -4.25 -14.15
C GLY A 255 -1.09 -5.53 -13.45
N ILE A 256 -1.17 -5.60 -12.12
CA ILE A 256 -0.84 -6.82 -11.38
C ILE A 256 -1.77 -7.96 -11.79
N HIS A 257 -3.07 -7.68 -11.91
CA HIS A 257 -4.05 -8.68 -12.32
C HIS A 257 -3.72 -9.23 -13.72
N ALA A 258 -3.41 -8.36 -14.69
CA ALA A 258 -3.00 -8.78 -16.03
C ALA A 258 -1.73 -9.65 -15.99
N ARG A 259 -0.72 -9.28 -15.18
CA ARG A 259 0.50 -10.07 -14.97
C ARG A 259 0.19 -11.47 -14.43
N ILE A 260 -0.72 -11.58 -13.47
CA ILE A 260 -1.17 -12.86 -12.89
C ILE A 260 -1.92 -13.72 -13.92
N GLN A 261 -2.77 -13.12 -14.75
CA GLN A 261 -3.56 -13.84 -15.76
C GLN A 261 -2.70 -14.33 -16.94
N ALA A 262 -1.66 -13.59 -17.32
CA ALA A 262 -0.74 -13.99 -18.40
C ALA A 262 0.03 -15.29 -18.08
N GLU A 263 0.29 -15.55 -16.80
CA GLU A 263 0.91 -16.81 -16.35
C GLU A 263 -0.01 -18.02 -16.59
N GLU A 264 -1.32 -17.88 -16.39
CA GLU A 264 -2.28 -18.97 -16.65
C GLU A 264 -2.31 -19.38 -18.13
N GLY A 265 -2.20 -18.40 -19.04
CA GLY A 265 -2.13 -18.66 -20.48
C GLY A 265 -0.86 -19.37 -20.92
N SER A 266 0.25 -19.18 -20.18
CA SER A 266 1.55 -19.75 -20.50
C SER A 266 1.67 -21.21 -20.04
N ALA A 267 1.07 -21.56 -18.89
CA ALA A 267 1.04 -22.93 -18.38
C ALA A 267 0.10 -23.87 -19.17
N ALA A 268 -0.96 -23.33 -19.79
CA ALA A 268 -1.90 -24.11 -20.61
C ALA A 268 -1.32 -24.55 -21.98
N GLY A 269 -0.16 -24.03 -22.38
CA GLY A 269 0.48 -24.28 -23.67
C GLY A 269 1.42 -25.50 -23.74
N SER A 270 1.75 -26.15 -22.63
CA SER A 270 2.73 -27.26 -22.61
C SER A 270 2.11 -28.63 -22.32
N PHE A 271 1.30 -29.15 -23.25
CA PHE A 271 1.05 -30.60 -23.29
C PHE A 271 1.96 -31.23 -24.37
N PRO A 272 2.90 -32.12 -24.02
CA PRO A 272 3.62 -32.87 -25.04
C PRO A 272 2.62 -33.83 -25.70
N LYS A 273 2.42 -33.69 -27.01
CA LYS A 273 1.74 -34.71 -27.84
C LYS A 273 2.52 -36.01 -27.67
N GLN A 274 2.00 -36.90 -26.83
CA GLN A 274 2.55 -38.24 -26.68
C GLN A 274 2.30 -39.04 -27.96
N TYR A 275 3.44 -39.34 -28.58
CA TYR A 275 3.73 -40.39 -29.55
C TYR A 275 3.06 -41.74 -29.23
N LYS A 276 2.61 -42.47 -30.26
CA LYS A 276 2.86 -43.91 -30.57
C LYS A 276 1.78 -44.48 -31.54
N PRO A 277 2.00 -45.64 -32.19
CA PRO A 277 3.10 -45.96 -33.10
C PRO A 277 2.57 -46.65 -34.40
N GLY A 278 3.36 -46.68 -35.46
CA GLY A 278 3.07 -47.54 -36.61
C GLY A 278 3.26 -49.03 -36.28
N ARG A 279 2.39 -49.87 -36.85
CA ARG A 279 2.71 -51.28 -37.19
C ARG A 279 2.00 -51.64 -38.49
N GLY A 280 2.79 -52.03 -39.48
CA GLY A 280 2.40 -53.04 -40.45
C GLY A 280 2.60 -54.44 -39.88
#